data_AF-N8YTU1-F1
#
_entry.id   AF-N8YTU1-F1
#
_cell.length_a   1.000
_cell.length_b   1.000
_cell.length_c   1.000
_cell.angle_alpha   90.00
_cell.angle_beta   90.00
_cell.angle_gamma   90.00
#
_symmetry.space_group_name_H-M   'P 1'
#
loop_
_entity.id
_entity.type
_entity.pdbx_description
1 polymer ?
#
loop_
_entity_poly.entity_id
_entity_poly.type
_entity_poly.pdbx_seq_one_letter_code
_entity_poly.pdbx_strand_id
1 'polypeptide(L)'
;MAVHDFLFSYTVLPKTSVFKKSADDIRSKIAEIKVSSWIKYTGVEVFSGELDLTGIDQNKRIQAMDIIKNTMNEILIKNQCVSKVMVNVILMVDQLGKPMHFTIWN
;
A
#
# COMPACT_ATOMS: atom_id res chain seq x y z
N MET A 1 13.80 -14.23 10.90
CA MET A 1 13.64 -13.66 9.55
C MET A 1 12.86 -14.68 8.77
N ALA A 2 11.66 -14.34 8.33
CA ALA A 2 10.76 -15.24 7.64
C ALA A 2 10.13 -14.48 6.49
N VAL A 3 10.20 -15.08 5.29
CA VAL A 3 9.53 -14.56 4.12
C VAL A 3 8.05 -14.95 4.19
N HIS A 4 7.18 -13.97 4.05
CA HIS A 4 5.74 -14.15 4.06
C HIS A 4 5.15 -13.60 2.76
N ASP A 5 4.30 -14.40 2.12
CA ASP A 5 3.47 -13.92 1.03
C ASP A 5 2.47 -12.88 1.55
N PHE A 6 2.19 -11.88 0.73
CA PHE A 6 1.14 -10.91 1.01
C PHE A 6 0.26 -10.66 -0.22
N LEU A 7 -0.92 -10.13 0.06
CA LEU A 7 -1.78 -9.49 -0.92
C LEU A 7 -2.34 -8.21 -0.30
N PHE A 8 -2.26 -7.09 -1.01
CA PHE A 8 -3.00 -5.89 -0.62
C PHE A 8 -3.83 -5.35 -1.77
N SER A 9 -5.02 -4.86 -1.41
CA SER A 9 -5.78 -3.94 -2.27
C SER A 9 -5.61 -2.52 -1.76
N TYR A 10 -5.74 -1.55 -2.66
CA TYR A 10 -5.74 -0.14 -2.30
C TYR A 10 -6.86 0.61 -3.02
N THR A 11 -7.23 1.76 -2.49
CA THR A 11 -8.09 2.72 -3.18
C THR A 11 -7.59 4.12 -2.89
N VAL A 12 -7.42 4.91 -3.95
CA VAL A 12 -7.02 6.32 -3.84
C VAL A 12 -8.26 7.21 -3.88
N LEU A 13 -8.42 8.03 -2.85
CA LEU A 13 -9.51 8.99 -2.72
C LEU A 13 -8.97 10.42 -2.66
N PRO A 14 -9.59 11.37 -3.37
CA PRO A 14 -9.23 12.78 -3.21
C PRO A 14 -9.78 13.29 -1.88
N LYS A 15 -8.99 14.08 -1.14
CA LYS A 15 -9.45 14.68 0.13
C LYS A 15 -10.59 15.69 -0.07
N THR A 16 -10.62 16.33 -1.24
CA THR A 16 -11.70 17.23 -1.68
C THR A 16 -11.97 17.01 -3.16
N SER A 17 -13.17 17.36 -3.65
CA SER A 17 -13.57 17.13 -5.05
C SER A 17 -12.63 17.78 -6.07
N VAL A 18 -11.99 18.91 -5.73
CA VAL A 18 -11.04 19.60 -6.60
C VAL A 18 -9.76 18.79 -6.87
N PHE A 19 -9.44 17.80 -6.03
CA PHE A 19 -8.26 16.94 -6.18
C PHE A 19 -8.54 15.62 -6.89
N LYS A 20 -9.72 15.43 -7.50
CA LYS A 20 -10.06 14.20 -8.24
C LYS A 20 -8.99 13.81 -9.26
N LYS A 21 -8.52 14.77 -10.07
CA LYS A 21 -7.46 14.52 -11.06
C LYS A 21 -6.15 14.05 -10.41
N SER A 22 -5.80 14.61 -9.26
CA SER A 22 -4.63 14.17 -8.49
C SER A 22 -4.80 12.73 -7.98
N ALA A 23 -5.99 12.34 -7.55
CA ALA A 23 -6.27 10.96 -7.14
C ALA A 23 -6.16 9.97 -8.31
N ASP A 24 -6.66 10.35 -9.49
CA ASP A 24 -6.56 9.51 -10.69
C ASP A 24 -5.11 9.35 -11.19
N ASP A 25 -4.32 10.42 -11.14
CA ASP A 25 -2.89 10.38 -11.45
C ASP A 25 -2.13 9.49 -10.45
N ILE A 26 -2.34 9.70 -9.14
CA ILE A 26 -1.69 8.87 -8.10
C ILE A 26 -2.09 7.39 -8.22
N ARG A 27 -3.35 7.08 -8.55
CA ARG A 27 -3.76 5.69 -8.80
C ARG A 27 -2.94 5.06 -9.91
N SER A 28 -2.69 5.80 -10.99
CA SER A 28 -1.88 5.36 -12.13
C SER A 28 -0.42 5.19 -11.72
N LYS A 29 0.14 6.12 -10.95
CA LYS A 29 1.53 6.05 -10.43
C LYS A 29 1.75 4.89 -9.45
N ILE A 30 0.77 4.62 -8.58
CA ILE A 30 0.81 3.45 -7.70
C ILE A 30 0.79 2.18 -8.53
N ALA A 31 0.01 2.11 -9.62
CA ALA A 31 -0.03 0.93 -10.48
C ALA A 31 1.33 0.61 -11.16
N GLU A 32 2.23 1.59 -11.24
CA GLU A 32 3.56 1.48 -11.83
C GLU A 32 4.68 1.16 -10.81
N ILE A 33 4.36 0.91 -9.54
CA ILE A 33 5.34 0.54 -8.50
C ILE A 33 6.16 -0.68 -8.95
N LYS A 34 7.48 -0.55 -8.86
CA LYS A 34 8.44 -1.63 -9.09
C LYS A 34 9.23 -1.88 -7.81
N VAL A 35 8.71 -2.76 -6.97
CA VAL A 35 9.43 -3.35 -5.84
C VAL A 35 9.76 -4.78 -6.22
N SER A 36 10.99 -5.22 -5.92
CA SER A 36 11.40 -6.61 -6.17
C SER A 36 10.41 -7.56 -5.47
N SER A 37 10.08 -8.69 -6.11
CA SER A 37 9.05 -9.66 -5.72
C SER A 37 7.59 -9.19 -5.75
N TRP A 38 7.31 -7.90 -5.95
CA TRP A 38 5.93 -7.41 -6.01
C TRP A 38 5.35 -7.53 -7.42
N ILE A 39 4.13 -8.04 -7.48
CA ILE A 39 3.37 -8.24 -8.70
C ILE A 39 2.13 -7.37 -8.65
N LYS A 40 2.02 -6.46 -9.61
CA LYS A 40 0.79 -5.71 -9.88
C LYS A 40 -0.16 -6.56 -10.73
N TYR A 41 -1.37 -6.80 -10.26
CA TYR A 41 -2.41 -7.41 -11.10
C TYR A 41 -3.08 -6.39 -12.00
N THR A 42 -3.11 -6.64 -13.31
CA THR A 42 -3.72 -5.74 -14.30
C THR A 42 -5.24 -5.68 -14.13
N GLY A 43 -5.82 -4.48 -14.27
CA GLY A 43 -7.28 -4.27 -14.23
C GLY A 43 -7.92 -4.15 -12.84
N VAL A 44 -7.15 -4.35 -11.77
CA VAL A 44 -7.63 -4.23 -10.37
C VAL A 44 -6.64 -3.42 -9.54
N GLU A 45 -7.04 -2.79 -8.43
CA GLU A 45 -6.13 -2.08 -7.52
C GLU A 45 -5.50 -3.05 -6.49
N VAL A 46 -4.84 -4.11 -6.97
CA VAL A 46 -4.26 -5.18 -6.14
C VAL A 46 -2.79 -5.44 -6.46
N PHE A 47 -2.01 -5.70 -5.42
CA PHE A 47 -0.65 -6.22 -5.48
C PHE A 47 -0.52 -7.50 -4.64
N SER A 48 0.37 -8.39 -5.04
CA SER A 48 0.91 -9.44 -4.17
C SER A 48 2.43 -9.42 -4.20
N GLY A 49 3.06 -10.18 -3.33
CA GLY A 49 4.50 -10.38 -3.33
C GLY A 49 4.95 -10.97 -2.02
N GLU A 50 6.22 -10.75 -1.71
CA GLU A 50 6.86 -11.27 -0.51
C GLU A 50 7.35 -10.13 0.39
N LEU A 51 7.24 -10.32 1.70
CA LEU A 51 7.81 -9.46 2.73
C LEU A 51 8.72 -10.27 3.63
N ASP A 52 9.90 -9.72 3.93
CA ASP A 52 10.75 -10.26 4.97
C ASP A 52 10.37 -9.63 6.32
N LEU A 53 9.83 -10.45 7.22
CA LEU A 53 9.28 -10.01 8.50
C LEU A 53 9.98 -10.74 9.67
N THR A 54 10.14 -10.01 10.79
CA THR A 54 10.85 -10.52 11.97
C THR A 54 10.05 -10.36 13.26
N GLY A 55 10.38 -11.16 14.28
CA GLY A 55 9.73 -11.11 15.59
C GLY A 55 8.42 -11.90 15.66
N ILE A 56 7.59 -11.58 16.66
CA ILE A 56 6.28 -12.21 16.89
C ILE A 56 5.21 -11.65 15.94
N ASP A 57 4.09 -12.35 15.79
CA ASP A 57 3.05 -12.03 14.79
C ASP A 57 2.57 -10.57 14.84
N GLN A 58 2.35 -10.02 16.04
CA GLN A 58 1.95 -8.62 16.18
C GLN A 58 2.99 -7.65 15.61
N ASN A 59 4.28 -7.92 15.82
CA ASN A 59 5.37 -7.09 15.28
C ASN A 59 5.50 -7.26 13.77
N LYS A 60 5.31 -8.48 13.25
CA LYS A 60 5.31 -8.76 11.81
C LYS A 60 4.18 -8.02 11.10
N ARG A 61 2.98 -7.99 11.71
CA ARG A 61 1.81 -7.24 11.22
C ARG A 61 2.12 -5.74 11.13
N ILE A 62 2.72 -5.16 12.15
CA ILE A 62 3.12 -3.74 12.15
C ILE A 62 4.18 -3.48 11.06
N GLN A 63 5.24 -4.28 11.00
CA GLN A 63 6.27 -4.18 9.96
C GLN A 63 5.67 -4.24 8.55
N ALA A 64 4.76 -5.19 8.29
CA ALA A 64 4.12 -5.32 7.00
C ALA A 64 3.32 -4.07 6.63
N MET A 65 2.51 -3.52 7.55
CA MET A 65 1.81 -2.26 7.32
C MET A 65 2.77 -1.12 7.04
N ASP A 66 3.85 -0.98 7.82
CA ASP A 66 4.81 0.12 7.68
C ASP A 66 5.57 0.05 6.35
N ILE A 67 5.95 -1.15 5.88
CA ILE A 67 6.57 -1.32 4.56
C ILE A 67 5.62 -0.81 3.46
N ILE A 68 4.36 -1.27 3.44
CA ILE A 68 3.40 -0.83 2.43
C ILE A 68 3.13 0.68 2.54
N LYS A 69 2.97 1.20 3.77
CA LYS A 69 2.75 2.64 4.02
C LYS A 69 3.92 3.48 3.50
N ASN A 70 5.15 3.07 3.77
CA ASN A 70 6.34 3.80 3.36
C ASN A 70 6.48 3.83 1.84
N THR A 71 6.30 2.69 1.16
CA THR A 71 6.32 2.62 -0.31
C THR A 71 5.27 3.55 -0.94
N MET A 72 4.06 3.57 -0.41
CA MET A 72 2.99 4.44 -0.91
C MET A 72 3.28 5.92 -0.60
N ASN A 73 3.77 6.24 0.60
CA ASN A 73 4.13 7.59 1.00
C ASN A 73 5.23 8.19 0.12
N GLU A 74 6.24 7.41 -0.26
CA GLU A 74 7.29 7.86 -1.18
C GLU A 74 6.71 8.35 -2.51
N ILE A 75 5.70 7.66 -3.03
CA ILE A 75 5.01 8.04 -4.27
C ILE A 75 4.24 9.34 -4.06
N LEU A 76 3.50 9.45 -2.95
CA LEU A 76 2.75 10.67 -2.63
C LEU A 76 3.67 11.88 -2.48
N ILE A 77 4.81 11.72 -1.82
CA ILE A 77 5.82 12.76 -1.62
C ILE A 77 6.43 13.16 -2.96
N LYS A 78 6.92 12.19 -3.75
CA LYS A 78 7.54 12.43 -5.06
C LYS A 78 6.61 13.18 -6.02
N ASN A 79 5.30 12.94 -5.93
CA ASN A 79 4.28 13.57 -6.76
C ASN A 79 3.57 14.75 -6.07
N GLN A 80 4.06 15.24 -4.93
CA GLN A 80 3.50 16.39 -4.20
C GLN A 80 1.98 16.28 -3.95
N CYS A 81 1.52 15.09 -3.57
CA CYS A 81 0.09 14.75 -3.40
C CYS A 81 -0.32 14.39 -1.97
N VAL A 82 0.62 14.40 -1.01
CA VAL A 82 0.39 14.09 0.41
C VAL A 82 -0.81 14.85 1.00
N SER A 83 -0.93 16.15 0.71
CA SER A 83 -2.04 17.00 1.18
C SER A 83 -3.32 16.91 0.34
N LYS A 84 -3.30 16.19 -0.80
CA LYS A 84 -4.38 16.20 -1.80
C LYS A 84 -5.21 14.92 -1.80
N VAL A 85 -4.60 13.80 -1.44
CA VAL A 85 -5.22 12.47 -1.53
C VAL A 85 -5.06 11.70 -0.22
N MET A 86 -5.87 10.66 -0.06
CA MET A 86 -5.70 9.63 0.96
C MET A 86 -5.73 8.26 0.26
N VAL A 87 -5.02 7.28 0.81
CA VAL A 87 -4.98 5.91 0.26
C VAL A 87 -5.46 4.95 1.33
N ASN A 88 -6.56 4.24 1.08
CA ASN A 88 -7.02 3.16 1.94
C ASN A 88 -6.39 1.86 1.45
N VAL A 89 -5.92 1.02 2.37
CA VAL A 89 -5.25 -0.23 2.06
C VAL A 89 -5.80 -1.36 2.93
N ILE A 90 -6.18 -2.47 2.30
CA ILE A 90 -6.47 -3.73 2.99
C ILE A 90 -5.35 -4.70 2.65
N LEU A 91 -4.61 -5.14 3.66
CA LEU A 91 -3.44 -6.01 3.57
C LEU A 91 -3.73 -7.35 4.24
N MET A 92 -3.47 -8.44 3.54
CA MET A 92 -3.42 -9.79 4.07
C MET A 92 -1.98 -10.30 3.94
N VAL A 93 -1.47 -10.91 5.00
CA VAL A 93 -0.15 -11.54 5.04
C VAL A 93 -0.34 -12.97 5.47
N ASP A 94 0.27 -13.90 4.74
CA ASP A 94 0.12 -15.32 5.00
C ASP A 94 0.53 -15.67 6.44
N GLN A 95 -0.29 -16.53 7.07
CA GLN A 95 -0.15 -16.99 8.45
C GLN A 95 -0.18 -15.92 9.55
N LEU A 96 -0.46 -14.65 9.23
CA LEU A 96 -0.54 -13.59 10.26
C LEU A 96 -1.97 -13.25 10.70
N GLY A 97 -2.97 -14.04 10.29
CA GLY A 97 -4.36 -13.91 10.73
C GLY A 97 -5.22 -12.99 9.86
N LYS A 98 -6.14 -12.25 10.49
CA LYS A 98 -7.14 -11.42 9.78
C LYS A 98 -6.51 -10.30 8.94
N PRO A 99 -7.17 -9.83 7.86
CA PRO A 99 -6.73 -8.66 7.11
C PRO A 99 -6.52 -7.43 8.01
N MET A 100 -5.52 -6.63 7.67
CA MET A 100 -5.20 -5.34 8.28
C MET A 100 -5.73 -4.23 7.38
N HIS A 101 -6.52 -3.32 7.93
CA HIS A 101 -7.00 -2.14 7.22
C HIS A 101 -6.33 -0.91 7.81
N PHE A 102 -5.77 -0.06 6.95
CA PHE A 102 -5.19 1.21 7.37
C PHE A 102 -5.33 2.26 6.26
N THR A 103 -5.33 3.52 6.69
CA THR A 103 -5.36 4.68 5.80
C THR A 103 -4.02 5.38 5.85
N ILE A 104 -3.53 5.76 4.68
CA ILE A 104 -2.40 6.64 4.49
C ILE A 104 -2.95 8.04 4.33
N TRP A 105 -2.81 8.81 5.39
CA TRP A 105 -3.29 10.17 5.55
C TRP A 105 -2.16 10.92 6.25
N ASN A 106 -1.83 12.10 5.74
CA ASN A 106 -0.88 13.05 6.35
C ASN A 106 -1.52 14.43 6.31
#